data_AF-A0A162BKB2-F1
#
_entry.id   AF-A0A162BKB2-F1
#
_cell.length_a   1.000
_cell.length_b   1.000
_cell.length_c   1.000
_cell.angle_alpha   90.00
_cell.angle_beta   90.00
_cell.angle_gamma   90.00
#
_symmetry.space_group_name_H-M   'P 1'
#
loop_
_entity.id
_entity.type
_entity.pdbx_description
1 polymer ?
#
loop_
_entity_poly.entity_id
_entity_poly.type
_entity_poly.pdbx_seq_one_letter_code
_entity_poly.pdbx_strand_id
1 'polypeptide(L)'
;MRKVLNKKQSEVAQILKRARDIYSFGNNKDLCIYFGLSESLASQHIGRGTIPWRLIQSVVDDSNVSYDYLLKGVTGTSEILIEECELAIDKALVKAGLYKLIDDDKMAAMKKLLSNSINEMHATSIAKKKQKISNSSKIA
;
A
#
# COMPACT_ATOMS: atom_id res chain seq x y z
N MET A 1 -14.32 33.25 -1.85
CA MET A 1 -13.76 32.56 -3.04
C MET A 1 -13.10 31.26 -2.61
N ARG A 2 -13.49 30.10 -3.16
CA ARG A 2 -12.74 28.86 -2.93
C ARG A 2 -11.41 28.96 -3.69
N LYS A 3 -10.29 28.81 -2.98
CA LYS A 3 -8.95 28.82 -3.59
C LYS A 3 -8.86 27.67 -4.60
N VAL A 4 -8.59 27.99 -5.86
CA VAL A 4 -8.35 26.96 -6.88
C VAL A 4 -6.99 26.35 -6.60
N LEU A 5 -6.97 25.06 -6.28
CA LEU A 5 -5.75 24.32 -6.03
C LEU A 5 -5.09 23.95 -7.36
N ASN A 6 -3.77 24.08 -7.44
CA ASN A 6 -3.02 23.51 -8.55
C ASN A 6 -2.97 21.97 -8.45
N LYS A 7 -2.49 21.30 -9.49
CA LYS A 7 -2.45 19.83 -9.56
C LYS A 7 -1.75 19.20 -8.34
N LYS A 8 -0.56 19.68 -7.96
CA LYS A 8 0.21 19.16 -6.81
C LYS A 8 -0.50 19.41 -5.48
N GLN A 9 -1.09 20.58 -5.31
CA GLN A 9 -1.85 20.92 -4.10
C GLN A 9 -3.11 20.04 -3.98
N SER A 10 -3.77 19.75 -5.10
CA SER A 10 -4.90 18.83 -5.18
C SER A 10 -4.49 17.39 -4.84
N GLU A 11 -3.37 16.91 -5.38
CA GLU A 11 -2.81 15.60 -5.05
C GLU A 11 -2.54 15.45 -3.55
N VAL A 12 -1.88 16.43 -2.93
CA VAL A 12 -1.62 16.42 -1.48
C VAL A 12 -2.92 16.47 -0.67
N ALA A 13 -3.92 17.24 -1.11
CA ALA A 13 -5.23 17.27 -0.47
C ALA A 13 -5.93 15.91 -0.52
N GLN A 14 -5.81 15.16 -1.62
CA GLN A 14 -6.35 13.80 -1.75
C GLN A 14 -5.61 12.80 -0.86
N ILE A 15 -4.29 12.90 -0.75
CA ILE A 15 -3.49 12.07 0.17
C ILE A 15 -3.97 12.27 1.61
N LEU A 16 -4.12 13.53 2.04
CA LEU A 16 -4.59 13.86 3.39
C LEU A 16 -6.07 13.50 3.59
N LYS A 17 -6.88 13.51 2.54
CA LYS A 17 -8.26 12.99 2.59
C LYS A 17 -8.24 11.49 2.90
N ARG A 18 -7.50 10.68 2.13
CA ARG A 18 -7.39 9.24 2.40
C ARG A 18 -6.86 8.95 3.80
N ALA A 19 -5.87 9.72 4.26
CA ALA A 19 -5.36 9.61 5.63
C ALA A 19 -6.44 9.85 6.69
N ARG A 20 -7.33 10.83 6.48
CA ARG A 20 -8.47 11.07 7.39
C ARG A 20 -9.54 9.99 7.31
N ASP A 21 -9.83 9.53 6.11
CA ASP A 21 -10.89 8.55 5.85
C ASP A 21 -10.61 7.24 6.60
N ILE A 22 -9.33 6.86 6.78
CA ILE A 22 -8.92 5.70 7.60
C ILE A 22 -9.41 5.79 9.05
N TYR A 23 -9.39 6.99 9.65
CA TYR A 23 -9.78 7.24 11.04
C TYR A 23 -11.18 7.86 11.17
N SER A 24 -11.93 7.97 10.07
CA SER A 24 -13.23 8.65 10.02
C SER A 24 -13.20 10.10 10.52
N PHE A 25 -12.08 10.82 10.34
CA PHE A 25 -11.98 12.22 10.74
C PHE A 25 -12.63 13.17 9.73
N GLY A 26 -13.48 14.08 10.21
CA GLY A 26 -14.14 15.07 9.35
C GLY A 26 -13.19 16.14 8.79
N ASN A 27 -12.12 16.45 9.50
CA ASN A 27 -11.21 17.55 9.14
C ASN A 27 -9.72 17.18 9.33
N ASN A 28 -8.82 17.97 8.74
CA ASN A 28 -7.38 17.73 8.82
C ASN A 28 -6.78 18.07 10.19
N LYS A 29 -7.47 18.92 10.98
CA LYS A 29 -7.03 19.34 12.31
C LYS A 29 -7.10 18.15 13.27
N ASP A 30 -8.18 17.37 13.25
CA ASP A 30 -8.36 16.18 14.09
C ASP A 30 -7.26 15.15 13.80
N LEU A 31 -6.95 14.92 12.52
CA LEU A 31 -5.84 14.05 12.11
C LEU A 31 -4.49 14.55 12.67
N CYS A 32 -4.22 15.86 12.58
CA CYS A 32 -2.96 16.41 13.10
C CYS A 32 -2.88 16.27 14.63
N ILE A 33 -3.98 16.54 15.34
CA ILE A 33 -4.06 16.41 16.81
C ILE A 33 -3.82 14.96 17.23
N TYR A 34 -4.43 14.00 16.53
CA TYR A 34 -4.26 12.57 16.81
C TYR A 34 -2.79 12.15 16.80
N PHE A 35 -2.01 12.65 15.84
CA PHE A 35 -0.57 12.38 15.72
C PHE A 35 0.33 13.37 16.48
N GLY A 36 -0.23 14.24 17.34
CA GLY A 36 0.55 15.23 18.11
C GLY A 36 1.26 16.29 17.25
N LEU A 37 0.71 16.61 16.09
CA LEU A 37 1.26 17.58 15.14
C LEU A 37 0.51 18.92 15.20
N SER A 38 1.17 19.99 14.72
CA SER A 38 0.53 21.30 14.59
C SER A 38 -0.71 21.24 13.70
N GLU A 39 -1.82 21.85 14.14
CA GLU A 39 -3.09 21.91 13.39
C GLU A 39 -2.93 22.53 11.98
N SER A 40 -1.94 23.41 11.82
CA SER A 40 -1.65 24.09 10.55
C SER A 40 -0.87 23.25 9.56
N LEU A 41 -0.29 22.11 9.99
CA LEU A 41 0.66 21.33 9.21
C LEU A 41 0.06 20.84 7.89
N ALA A 42 -1.16 20.30 7.93
CA ALA A 42 -1.86 19.83 6.74
C ALA A 42 -2.12 20.97 5.75
N SER A 43 -2.64 22.11 6.23
CA SER A 43 -2.93 23.29 5.40
C SER A 43 -1.66 23.87 4.76
N GLN A 44 -0.54 23.88 5.48
CA GLN A 44 0.76 24.32 4.93
C GLN A 44 1.25 23.40 3.82
N HIS A 45 1.16 22.08 4.02
CA HIS A 45 1.61 21.09 3.02
C HIS A 45 0.72 21.10 1.77
N ILE A 46 -0.59 21.26 1.94
CA ILE A 46 -1.52 21.49 0.83
C ILE A 46 -1.13 22.78 0.10
N GLY A 47 -0.87 23.88 0.81
CA GLY A 47 -0.48 25.15 0.21
C GLY A 47 0.83 25.06 -0.59
N ARG A 48 1.80 24.27 -0.11
CA ARG A 48 3.10 24.04 -0.78
C ARG A 48 3.03 22.99 -1.90
N GLY A 49 2.00 22.14 -1.91
CA GLY A 49 1.95 20.98 -2.80
C GLY A 49 3.07 19.96 -2.49
N THR A 50 3.42 19.83 -1.22
CA THR A 50 4.48 18.92 -0.75
C THR A 50 3.87 17.86 0.17
N ILE A 51 4.32 16.62 0.03
CA ILE A 51 3.81 15.49 0.82
C ILE A 51 4.34 15.58 2.26
N PRO A 52 3.48 15.54 3.29
CA PRO A 52 3.90 15.53 4.69
C PRO A 52 4.37 14.12 5.10
N TRP A 53 5.56 13.71 4.63
CA TRP A 53 6.07 12.34 4.81
C TRP A 53 6.04 11.82 6.24
N ARG A 54 6.33 12.69 7.23
CA ARG A 54 6.28 12.31 8.65
C ARG A 54 4.88 11.90 9.11
N LEU A 55 3.84 12.62 8.67
CA LEU A 55 2.45 12.27 8.96
C LEU A 55 2.05 10.99 8.21
N ILE A 56 2.42 10.86 6.94
CA ILE A 56 2.12 9.66 6.15
C ILE A 56 2.75 8.42 6.77
N GLN A 57 4.01 8.50 7.17
CA GLN A 57 4.70 7.42 7.87
C GLN A 57 3.98 7.05 9.18
N SER A 58 3.59 8.05 9.98
CA SER A 58 2.84 7.80 11.22
C SER A 58 1.51 7.08 10.97
N VAL A 59 0.80 7.45 9.89
CA VAL A 59 -0.45 6.78 9.49
C VAL A 59 -0.19 5.33 9.04
N VAL A 60 0.87 5.09 8.26
CA VAL A 60 1.25 3.74 7.81
C VAL A 60 1.61 2.85 9.00
N ASP A 61 2.42 3.37 9.92
CA ASP A 61 2.90 2.64 11.08
C ASP A 61 1.75 2.31 12.05
N ASP A 62 0.75 3.20 12.18
CA ASP A 62 -0.40 3.03 13.09
C ASP A 62 -1.53 2.15 12.51
N SER A 63 -1.94 2.39 11.26
CA SER A 63 -3.08 1.69 10.64
C SER A 63 -2.70 0.50 9.76
N ASN A 64 -1.40 0.23 9.60
CA ASN A 64 -0.86 -0.86 8.77
C ASN A 64 -1.35 -0.83 7.31
N VAL A 65 -1.70 0.35 6.79
CA VAL A 65 -2.05 0.58 5.39
C VAL A 65 -0.80 0.75 4.53
N SER A 66 -0.89 0.43 3.23
CA SER A 66 0.25 0.58 2.33
C SER A 66 0.50 2.04 1.93
N TYR A 67 1.77 2.38 1.67
CA TYR A 67 2.15 3.67 1.09
C TYR A 67 1.45 3.92 -0.25
N ASP A 68 1.29 2.88 -1.09
CA ASP A 68 0.64 3.02 -2.39
C ASP A 68 -0.84 3.39 -2.26
N TYR A 69 -1.55 2.85 -1.27
CA TYR A 69 -2.92 3.26 -0.97
C TYR A 69 -2.98 4.74 -0.56
N LEU A 70 -2.16 5.17 0.39
CA LEU A 70 -2.17 6.57 0.85
C LEU A 70 -1.76 7.56 -0.25
N LEU A 71 -0.72 7.24 -1.00
CA LEU A 71 -0.16 8.16 -2.00
C LEU A 71 -0.98 8.19 -3.29
N LYS A 72 -1.43 7.02 -3.77
CA LYS A 72 -2.05 6.89 -5.11
C LYS A 72 -3.53 6.51 -5.05
N GLY A 73 -4.03 6.04 -3.91
CA GLY A 73 -5.39 5.51 -3.79
C GLY A 73 -5.57 4.12 -4.40
N VAL A 74 -4.47 3.39 -4.65
CA VAL A 74 -4.54 2.03 -5.21
C VAL A 74 -4.84 1.06 -4.08
N THR A 75 -6.04 0.48 -4.08
CA THR A 75 -6.47 -0.61 -3.18
C THR A 75 -5.91 -1.95 -3.68
N GLY A 76 -4.60 -2.01 -3.88
CA GLY A 76 -3.92 -3.26 -4.13
C GLY A 76 -3.57 -3.90 -2.80
N THR A 77 -4.45 -4.73 -2.24
CA THR A 77 -3.96 -5.81 -1.39
C THR A 77 -3.21 -6.77 -2.31
N SER A 78 -2.11 -7.34 -1.82
CA SER A 78 -1.32 -8.29 -2.59
C SER A 78 -2.17 -9.44 -3.15
N GLU A 79 -3.29 -9.78 -2.51
CA GLU A 79 -4.23 -10.83 -2.92
C GLU A 79 -5.10 -10.45 -4.12
N ILE A 80 -5.66 -9.23 -4.17
CA ILE A 80 -6.46 -8.77 -5.32
C ILE A 80 -5.59 -8.62 -6.56
N LEU A 81 -4.34 -8.19 -6.39
CA LEU A 81 -3.36 -8.13 -7.48
C LEU A 81 -2.95 -9.52 -7.97
N ILE A 82 -2.91 -10.54 -7.10
CA ILE A 82 -2.63 -11.92 -7.50
C ILE A 82 -3.79 -12.46 -8.33
N GLU A 83 -5.05 -12.33 -7.88
CA GLU A 83 -6.21 -12.78 -8.65
C GLU A 83 -6.29 -12.08 -10.02
N GLU A 84 -6.09 -10.76 -10.07
CA GLU A 84 -6.08 -10.02 -11.34
C GLU A 84 -4.91 -10.44 -12.25
N CYS A 85 -3.73 -10.70 -11.68
CA CYS A 85 -2.59 -11.23 -12.43
C CYS A 85 -2.83 -12.65 -12.95
N GLU A 86 -3.41 -13.54 -12.14
CA GLU A 86 -3.78 -14.90 -12.56
C GLU A 86 -4.78 -14.86 -13.71
N LEU A 87 -5.82 -14.01 -13.60
CA LEU A 87 -6.82 -13.81 -14.65
C LEU A 87 -6.22 -13.21 -15.94
N ALA A 88 -5.24 -12.30 -15.80
CA ALA A 88 -4.55 -11.71 -16.94
C ALA A 88 -3.63 -12.72 -17.65
N ILE A 89 -2.91 -13.56 -16.88
CA ILE A 89 -2.09 -14.65 -17.39
C ILE A 89 -2.96 -15.67 -18.13
N ASP A 90 -4.08 -16.09 -17.54
CA ASP A 90 -5.01 -17.03 -18.17
C ASP A 90 -5.58 -16.48 -19.47
N LYS A 91 -6.02 -15.22 -19.50
CA LYS A 91 -6.50 -14.57 -20.73
C LYS A 91 -5.42 -14.49 -21.80
N ALA A 92 -4.18 -14.19 -21.42
CA ALA A 92 -3.06 -14.12 -22.36
C ALA A 92 -2.73 -15.51 -22.95
N LEU A 93 -2.72 -16.55 -22.12
CA LEU A 93 -2.46 -17.94 -22.53
C LEU A 93 -3.58 -18.47 -23.46
N VAL A 94 -4.84 -18.16 -23.16
CA VAL A 94 -5.99 -18.51 -24.03
C VAL A 94 -5.87 -17.78 -25.37
N LYS A 95 -5.59 -16.47 -25.35
CA LYS A 95 -5.46 -15.65 -26.56
C LYS A 95 -4.30 -16.09 -27.45
N ALA A 96 -3.22 -16.59 -26.86
CA ALA A 96 -2.06 -17.11 -27.58
C ALA A 96 -2.28 -18.53 -28.15
N GLY A 97 -3.41 -19.19 -27.86
CA GLY A 97 -3.66 -20.58 -28.25
C GLY A 97 -2.72 -21.59 -27.56
N LEU A 98 -1.93 -21.15 -26.58
CA LEU A 98 -0.91 -21.93 -25.89
C LEU A 98 -1.49 -22.90 -24.86
N TYR A 99 -2.76 -22.72 -24.47
CA TYR A 99 -3.47 -23.64 -23.57
C TYR A 99 -3.52 -25.08 -24.09
N LYS A 100 -3.41 -25.29 -25.41
CA LYS A 100 -3.38 -26.63 -26.04
C LYS A 100 -1.99 -27.28 -26.07
N LEU A 101 -0.94 -26.55 -25.68
CA LEU A 101 0.47 -26.99 -25.73
C LEU A 101 1.10 -27.20 -24.36
N ILE A 102 0.40 -26.80 -23.30
CA ILE A 102 0.83 -26.99 -21.92
C ILE A 102 0.08 -28.22 -21.40
N ASP A 103 0.76 -29.37 -21.34
CA ASP A 103 0.24 -30.53 -20.62
C ASP A 103 -0.19 -30.13 -19.21
N ASP A 104 -1.30 -30.69 -18.73
CA ASP A 104 -1.87 -30.39 -17.41
C ASP A 104 -0.83 -30.54 -16.28
N ASP A 105 0.10 -31.49 -16.43
CA ASP A 105 1.22 -31.73 -15.50
C ASP A 105 2.20 -30.54 -15.44
N LYS A 106 2.47 -29.87 -16.56
CA LYS A 106 3.36 -28.70 -16.61
C LYS A 106 2.68 -27.48 -16.00
N MET A 107 1.37 -27.34 -16.20
CA MET A 107 0.55 -26.29 -15.62
C MET A 107 0.51 -26.43 -14.09
N ALA A 108 0.28 -27.66 -13.59
CA ALA A 108 0.31 -27.98 -12.17
C ALA A 108 1.70 -27.75 -11.55
N ALA A 109 2.79 -28.12 -12.24
CA ALA A 109 4.15 -27.87 -11.79
C ALA A 109 4.46 -26.37 -11.69
N MET A 110 4.00 -25.56 -12.65
CA MET A 110 4.22 -24.11 -12.66
C MET A 110 3.43 -23.41 -11.57
N LYS A 111 2.16 -23.79 -11.34
CA LYS A 111 1.36 -23.33 -10.21
C LYS A 111 2.02 -23.67 -8.87
N LYS A 112 2.53 -24.90 -8.73
CA LYS A 112 3.23 -25.35 -7.50
C LYS A 112 4.53 -24.57 -7.25
N LEU A 113 5.30 -24.29 -8.30
CA LEU A 113 6.52 -23.46 -8.21
C LEU A 113 6.21 -22.03 -7.77
N LEU A 114 5.17 -21.42 -8.36
CA LEU A 114 4.72 -20.07 -7.99
C LEU A 114 4.23 -20.02 -6.54
N SER A 115 3.37 -20.95 -6.12
CA SER A 115 2.89 -21.02 -4.74
C SER A 115 4.03 -21.25 -3.73
N ASN A 116 5.01 -22.10 -4.05
CA ASN A 116 6.16 -22.34 -3.19
C ASN A 116 7.05 -21.09 -3.06
N SER A 117 7.33 -20.41 -4.17
CA SER A 117 8.13 -19.17 -4.17
C SER A 117 7.47 -18.07 -3.34
N ILE A 118 6.14 -17.95 -3.43
CA ILE A 118 5.35 -17.02 -2.61
C ILE A 118 5.42 -17.41 -1.12
N ASN A 119 5.25 -18.69 -0.78
CA ASN A 119 5.34 -19.17 0.60
C ASN A 119 6.74 -18.92 1.21
N GLU A 120 7.80 -19.08 0.43
CA GLU A 120 9.18 -18.79 0.85
C GLU A 120 9.42 -17.29 1.06
N MET A 121 8.86 -16.41 0.21
CA MET A 121 8.89 -14.96 0.41
C MET A 121 8.12 -14.52 1.67
N HIS A 122 6.99 -15.16 1.98
CA HIS A 122 6.24 -14.91 3.20
C HIS A 122 7.00 -15.40 4.45
N ALA A 123 7.58 -16.60 4.41
CA ALA A 123 8.36 -17.15 5.51
C ALA A 123 9.61 -16.31 5.83
N THR A 124 10.32 -15.83 4.81
CA THR A 124 11.48 -14.95 4.98
C THR A 124 11.11 -13.55 5.49
N SER A 125 9.95 -13.03 5.10
CA SER A 125 9.41 -11.78 5.65
C SER A 125 9.00 -11.90 7.12
N ILE A 126 8.46 -13.05 7.53
CA ILE A 126 8.13 -13.36 8.93
C ILE A 126 9.40 -13.57 9.77
N ALA A 127 10.42 -14.23 9.22
CA ALA A 127 11.71 -14.45 9.89
C ALA A 127 12.47 -13.14 10.15
N LYS A 128 12.47 -12.20 9.18
CA LYS A 128 13.02 -10.84 9.38
C LYS A 128 12.27 -10.06 10.45
N LYS A 129 10.95 -10.26 10.59
CA LYS A 129 10.13 -9.65 11.65
C LYS A 129 10.52 -10.16 13.05
N LYS A 130 10.77 -11.47 13.22
CA LYS A 130 11.23 -12.05 14.49
C LYS A 130 12.64 -11.61 14.89
N GLN A 131 13.58 -11.49 13.95
CA GLN A 131 14.95 -11.04 14.26
C GLN A 131 14.98 -9.59 14.76
N LYS A 132 14.17 -8.70 14.17
CA LYS A 132 14.06 -7.29 14.58
C LYS A 132 13.49 -7.13 15.99
N ILE A 133 12.54 -7.99 16.39
CA ILE A 133 11.96 -8.00 17.73
C ILE A 133 12.98 -8.52 18.77
N SER A 134 13.82 -9.51 18.43
CA SER A 134 14.84 -10.04 19.36
C SER A 134 16.00 -9.06 19.62
N ASN A 135 16.38 -8.25 18.63
CA ASN A 135 17.46 -7.26 18.78
C ASN A 135 17.00 -5.99 19.53
N SER A 136 15.69 -5.71 19.59
CA SER A 136 15.11 -4.61 20.38
C SER A 136 15.01 -4.94 21.87
N SER A 137 15.15 -6.22 22.26
CA SER A 137 15.03 -6.67 23.66
C SER A 137 16.38 -6.76 24.39
N LYS A 138 17.51 -6.62 23.65
CA LYS A 138 18.88 -6.64 24.23
C LYS A 138 19.46 -5.24 24.51
N ILE A 139 18.66 -4.20 24.33
CA ILE A 139 19.04 -2.82 24.66
C ILE A 139 17.95 -2.27 25.60
N ALA A 140 17.94 -2.78 26.82
CA ALA A 140 17.22 -2.22 27.96
C ALA A 140 18.08 -2.47 29.20
#